data_AF-A0AAN3YWZ9-F1
#
_entry.id   AF-A0AAN3YWZ9-F1
#
_cell.length_a   1.000
_cell.length_b   1.000
_cell.length_c   1.000
_cell.angle_alpha   90.00
_cell.angle_beta   90.00
_cell.angle_gamma   90.00
#
_symmetry.space_group_name_H-M   'P 1'
#
loop_
_entity.id
_entity.type
_entity.pdbx_description
1 polymer ?
#
loop_
_entity_poly.entity_id
_entity_poly.type
_entity_poly.pdbx_seq_one_letter_code
_entity_poly.pdbx_strand_id
1 'polypeptide(L)'
;MKLPDLPLSQNEYQTTLFAKAYADSIKAYPQLMQLKRKRIQAQEESAPEWFLRMVDIDIDYILFRIEQLEHWGHDDDPRVFASNIQQSIRIAIDMVSNFLNPSRMLWGSVKRTEAWLADGYNETEEQAIISNG
;
A
#
# COMPACT_ATOMS: atom_id res chain seq x y z
N MET A 1 -3.25 0.97 13.80
CA MET A 1 -4.06 -0.03 14.53
C MET A 1 -3.27 -1.32 14.57
N LYS A 2 -3.54 -2.22 15.52
CA LYS A 2 -2.85 -3.51 15.65
C LYS A 2 -3.74 -4.60 15.04
N LEU A 3 -3.18 -5.44 14.16
CA LEU A 3 -3.80 -6.70 13.77
C LEU A 3 -4.15 -7.53 15.03
N PRO A 4 -5.12 -8.45 14.96
CA PRO A 4 -5.35 -9.45 16.00
C PRO A 4 -4.04 -10.05 16.50
N ASP A 5 -3.82 -10.09 17.81
CA ASP A 5 -2.60 -10.67 18.36
C ASP A 5 -2.81 -12.18 18.54
N LEU A 6 -2.70 -12.91 17.42
CA LEU A 6 -2.87 -14.36 17.38
C LEU A 6 -1.56 -15.06 17.81
N PRO A 7 -1.65 -16.25 18.44
CA PRO A 7 -0.47 -17.02 18.79
C PRO A 7 0.25 -17.53 17.53
N LEU A 8 1.46 -18.06 17.70
CA LEU A 8 2.15 -18.77 16.62
C LEU A 8 1.33 -20.00 16.21
N SER A 9 1.16 -20.19 14.91
CA SER A 9 0.48 -21.38 14.39
C SER A 9 1.31 -22.63 14.65
N GLN A 10 0.63 -23.72 14.97
CA GLN A 10 1.25 -25.01 15.26
C GLN A 10 1.16 -25.98 14.07
N ASN A 11 0.34 -25.64 13.07
CA ASN A 11 0.12 -26.44 11.86
C ASN A 11 -0.51 -25.58 10.75
N GLU A 12 -0.55 -26.12 9.53
CA GLU A 12 -1.10 -25.45 8.34
C GLU A 12 -2.57 -25.03 8.53
N TYR A 13 -3.40 -25.88 9.14
CA TYR A 13 -4.80 -25.55 9.39
C TYR A 13 -4.95 -24.29 10.26
N GLN A 14 -4.15 -24.18 11.34
CA GLN A 14 -4.12 -22.96 12.16
C GLN A 14 -3.58 -21.76 11.39
N THR A 15 -2.56 -21.94 10.54
CA THR A 15 -2.06 -20.86 9.69
C THR A 15 -3.16 -20.32 8.77
N THR A 16 -3.91 -21.20 8.09
CA THR A 16 -5.04 -20.80 7.23
C THR A 16 -6.15 -20.13 8.03
N LEU A 17 -6.47 -20.63 9.22
CA LEU A 17 -7.49 -20.04 10.09
C LEU A 17 -7.09 -18.65 10.59
N PHE A 18 -5.82 -18.45 10.94
CA PHE A 18 -5.28 -17.16 11.35
C PHE A 18 -5.20 -16.17 10.18
N ALA A 19 -4.79 -16.62 9.00
CA ALA A 19 -4.80 -15.82 7.77
C ALA A 19 -6.22 -15.28 7.49
N LYS A 20 -7.23 -16.16 7.53
CA LYS A 20 -8.63 -15.75 7.40
C LYS A 20 -9.05 -14.72 8.46
N ALA A 21 -8.67 -14.92 9.73
CA ALA A 21 -8.98 -13.96 10.79
C ALA A 21 -8.33 -12.59 10.55
N TYR A 22 -7.11 -12.54 10.00
CA TYR A 22 -6.49 -11.28 9.58
C TYR A 22 -7.25 -10.62 8.42
N ALA A 23 -7.66 -11.40 7.41
CA ALA A 23 -8.44 -10.87 6.29
C ALA A 23 -9.78 -10.29 6.76
N ASP A 24 -10.53 -11.02 7.59
CA ASP A 24 -11.79 -10.57 8.17
C ASP A 24 -11.58 -9.28 8.98
N SER A 25 -10.50 -9.21 9.77
CA SER A 25 -10.15 -8.00 10.52
C SER A 25 -9.82 -6.81 9.62
N ILE A 26 -9.13 -7.01 8.50
CA ILE A 26 -8.82 -5.94 7.54
C ILE A 26 -10.09 -5.47 6.84
N LYS A 27 -10.98 -6.39 6.44
CA LYS A 27 -12.26 -6.05 5.78
C LYS A 27 -13.18 -5.26 6.71
N ALA A 28 -13.22 -5.61 7.99
CA ALA A 28 -13.98 -4.87 9.01
C ALA A 28 -13.34 -3.52 9.38
N TYR A 29 -12.13 -3.23 8.90
CA TYR A 29 -11.35 -2.10 9.37
C TYR A 29 -11.84 -0.76 8.79
N PRO A 30 -12.04 0.29 9.62
CA PRO A 30 -12.50 1.59 9.12
C PRO A 30 -11.61 2.24 8.07
N GLN A 31 -10.31 1.92 8.01
CA GLN A 31 -9.42 2.51 7.00
C GLN A 31 -9.76 2.08 5.58
N LEU A 32 -10.16 0.83 5.35
CA LEU A 32 -10.56 0.40 4.01
C LEU A 32 -11.83 1.16 3.54
N MET A 33 -12.77 1.37 4.47
CA MET A 33 -13.95 2.20 4.22
C MET A 33 -13.58 3.68 4.02
N GLN A 34 -12.61 4.20 4.78
CA GLN A 34 -12.09 5.55 4.62
C GLN A 34 -11.44 5.75 3.25
N LEU A 35 -10.65 4.79 2.79
CA LEU A 35 -10.03 4.81 1.46
C LEU A 35 -11.10 4.87 0.37
N LYS A 36 -12.12 4.01 0.45
CA LYS A 36 -13.28 4.05 -0.46
C LYS A 36 -13.95 5.43 -0.49
N ARG A 37 -14.24 6.01 0.68
CA ARG A 37 -14.87 7.34 0.78
C ARG A 37 -14.00 8.44 0.18
N LYS A 38 -12.69 8.43 0.47
CA LYS A 38 -11.75 9.42 -0.06
C LYS A 38 -11.61 9.32 -1.57
N ARG A 39 -11.58 8.11 -2.13
CA ARG A 39 -11.56 7.90 -3.58
C ARG A 39 -12.83 8.43 -4.26
N ILE A 40 -14.00 8.24 -3.66
CA ILE A 40 -15.25 8.84 -4.16
C ILE A 40 -15.15 10.38 -4.11
N GLN A 41 -14.73 10.93 -2.97
CA GLN A 41 -14.55 12.38 -2.81
C GLN A 41 -13.57 12.96 -3.84
N ALA A 42 -12.44 12.29 -4.11
CA ALA A 42 -11.47 12.76 -5.11
C ALA A 42 -12.09 12.86 -6.51
N GLN A 43 -12.98 11.93 -6.87
CA GLN A 43 -13.70 12.02 -8.13
C GLN A 43 -14.73 13.16 -8.14
N GLU A 44 -15.46 13.36 -7.04
CA GLU A 44 -16.39 14.49 -6.90
C GLU A 44 -15.68 15.85 -6.99
N GLU A 45 -14.46 15.93 -6.46
CA GLU A 45 -13.58 17.11 -6.56
C GLU A 45 -12.79 17.19 -7.87
N SER A 46 -13.20 16.43 -8.91
CA SER A 46 -12.63 16.48 -10.26
C SER A 46 -11.12 16.18 -10.31
N ALA A 47 -10.66 15.21 -9.51
CA ALA A 47 -9.29 14.72 -9.60
C ALA A 47 -8.96 14.24 -11.03
N PRO A 48 -7.74 14.49 -11.53
CA PRO A 48 -7.33 14.01 -12.85
C PRO A 48 -7.51 12.50 -13.00
N GLU A 49 -7.94 12.06 -14.19
CA GLU A 49 -8.19 10.64 -14.45
C GLU A 49 -6.96 9.76 -14.18
N TRP A 50 -5.76 10.24 -14.54
CA TRP A 50 -4.51 9.50 -14.30
C TRP A 50 -4.28 9.25 -12.79
N PHE A 51 -4.67 10.19 -11.93
CA PHE A 51 -4.52 10.07 -10.49
C PHE A 51 -5.52 9.07 -9.92
N LEU A 52 -6.78 9.15 -10.38
CA LEU A 52 -7.81 8.19 -10.00
C LEU A 52 -7.41 6.77 -10.41
N ARG A 53 -6.90 6.58 -11.63
CA ARG A 53 -6.42 5.26 -12.09
C ARG A 53 -5.24 4.73 -11.29
N MET A 54 -4.28 5.59 -10.93
CA MET A 54 -3.16 5.19 -10.07
C MET A 54 -3.66 4.67 -8.73
N VAL A 55 -4.57 5.40 -8.09
CA VAL A 55 -5.19 4.99 -6.82
C VAL A 55 -6.02 3.71 -6.98
N ASP A 56 -6.75 3.58 -8.09
CA ASP A 56 -7.58 2.39 -8.36
C ASP A 56 -6.71 1.14 -8.55
N ILE A 57 -5.50 1.25 -9.14
CA ILE A 57 -4.51 0.17 -9.22
C ILE A 57 -4.04 -0.26 -7.82
N ASP A 58 -3.74 0.69 -6.94
CA ASP A 58 -3.33 0.38 -5.57
C ASP A 58 -4.47 -0.28 -4.77
N ILE A 59 -5.71 0.18 -4.96
CA ILE A 59 -6.90 -0.41 -4.34
C ILE A 59 -7.12 -1.84 -4.85
N ASP A 60 -7.03 -2.07 -6.16
CA ASP A 60 -7.16 -3.40 -6.75
C ASP A 60 -6.11 -4.37 -6.17
N TYR A 61 -4.85 -3.93 -6.10
CA TYR A 61 -3.79 -4.70 -5.48
C TYR A 61 -4.09 -5.03 -4.00
N ILE A 62 -4.58 -4.07 -3.21
CA ILE A 62 -4.98 -4.31 -1.82
C ILE A 62 -6.08 -5.37 -1.74
N LEU A 63 -7.12 -5.26 -2.57
CA LEU A 63 -8.25 -6.20 -2.59
C LEU A 63 -7.78 -7.60 -2.97
N PHE A 64 -6.97 -7.73 -4.02
CA PHE A 64 -6.37 -8.99 -4.44
C PHE A 64 -5.56 -9.64 -3.30
N ARG A 65 -4.74 -8.86 -2.59
CA ARG A 65 -3.95 -9.38 -1.45
C ARG A 65 -4.84 -9.82 -0.29
N ILE A 66 -5.95 -9.13 -0.04
CA ILE A 66 -6.94 -9.59 0.95
C ILE A 66 -7.54 -10.93 0.53
N GLU A 67 -7.88 -11.12 -0.75
CA GLU A 67 -8.39 -12.40 -1.26
C GLU A 67 -7.37 -13.54 -1.13
N GLN A 68 -6.08 -13.28 -1.37
CA GLN A 68 -5.01 -14.26 -1.10
C GLN A 68 -4.91 -14.62 0.38
N LEU A 69 -5.14 -13.65 1.26
CA LEU A 69 -5.14 -13.87 2.70
C LEU A 69 -6.35 -14.73 3.16
N GLU A 70 -7.49 -14.63 2.48
CA GLU A 70 -8.66 -15.48 2.72
C GLU A 70 -8.48 -16.92 2.22
N HIS A 71 -7.82 -17.09 1.08
CA HIS A 71 -7.55 -18.38 0.46
C HIS A 71 -6.11 -18.81 0.71
N TRP A 72 -5.70 -18.71 1.98
CA TRP A 72 -4.31 -18.91 2.35
C TRP A 72 -3.78 -20.30 1.97
N GLY A 73 -2.69 -20.29 1.22
CA GLY A 73 -1.98 -21.49 0.77
C GLY A 73 -0.49 -21.22 0.49
N HIS A 74 0.08 -20.24 1.21
CA HIS A 74 1.47 -19.80 1.06
C HIS A 74 2.30 -20.19 2.30
N ASP A 75 3.60 -20.39 2.09
CA ASP A 75 4.57 -20.75 3.15
C ASP A 75 5.02 -19.54 4.00
N ASP A 76 4.57 -18.33 3.66
CA ASP A 76 4.94 -17.10 4.36
C ASP A 76 4.21 -16.92 5.70
N ASP A 77 4.66 -15.98 6.53
CA ASP A 77 3.93 -15.59 7.75
C ASP A 77 2.68 -14.75 7.38
N PRO A 78 1.45 -15.23 7.65
CA PRO A 78 0.23 -14.50 7.34
C PRO A 78 0.11 -13.18 8.12
N ARG A 79 0.75 -13.04 9.29
CA ARG A 79 0.78 -11.78 10.06
C ARG A 79 1.61 -10.72 9.34
N VAL A 80 2.76 -11.09 8.80
CA VAL A 80 3.62 -10.19 8.01
C VAL A 80 2.89 -9.79 6.74
N PHE A 81 2.27 -10.76 6.06
CA PHE A 81 1.47 -10.51 4.87
C PHE A 81 0.32 -9.53 5.14
N ALA A 82 -0.44 -9.73 6.21
CA ALA A 82 -1.50 -8.83 6.65
C ALA A 82 -0.98 -7.43 7.02
N SER A 83 0.20 -7.35 7.65
CA SER A 83 0.83 -6.06 8.00
C SER A 83 1.19 -5.25 6.75
N ASN A 84 1.67 -5.92 5.71
CA ASN A 84 1.96 -5.29 4.42
C ASN A 84 0.69 -4.74 3.77
N ILE A 85 -0.43 -5.47 3.83
CA ILE A 85 -1.73 -4.97 3.34
C ILE A 85 -2.15 -3.70 4.10
N GLN A 86 -2.04 -3.69 5.43
CA GLN A 86 -2.35 -2.49 6.22
C GLN A 86 -1.47 -1.28 5.84
N GLN A 87 -0.20 -1.52 5.55
CA GLN A 87 0.71 -0.48 5.10
C GLN A 87 0.30 0.06 3.73
N SER A 88 -0.06 -0.80 2.78
CA SER A 88 -0.57 -0.38 1.46
C SER A 88 -1.85 0.45 1.58
N ILE A 89 -2.81 0.03 2.42
CA ILE A 89 -4.04 0.79 2.70
C ILE A 89 -3.69 2.19 3.21
N ARG A 90 -2.76 2.28 4.17
CA ARG A 90 -2.32 3.57 4.71
C ARG A 90 -1.72 4.47 3.64
N ILE A 91 -0.82 3.93 2.80
CA ILE A 91 -0.18 4.68 1.72
C ILE A 91 -1.22 5.24 0.75
N ALA A 92 -2.16 4.40 0.30
CA ALA A 92 -3.23 4.84 -0.60
C ALA A 92 -4.12 5.93 0.04
N ILE A 93 -4.45 5.80 1.33
CA ILE A 93 -5.19 6.84 2.07
C ILE A 93 -4.40 8.15 2.13
N ASP A 94 -3.11 8.09 2.40
CA ASP A 94 -2.24 9.26 2.49
C ASP A 94 -2.12 9.94 1.13
N MET A 95 -1.97 9.17 0.03
CA MET A 95 -1.96 9.70 -1.34
C MET A 95 -3.24 10.48 -1.67
N VAL A 96 -4.41 9.87 -1.51
CA VAL A 96 -5.70 10.53 -1.81
C VAL A 96 -5.94 11.70 -0.87
N SER A 97 -5.56 11.57 0.40
CA SER A 97 -5.68 12.66 1.36
C SER A 97 -4.82 13.87 1.03
N ASN A 98 -3.60 13.65 0.56
CA ASN A 98 -2.68 14.71 0.17
C ASN A 98 -3.14 15.39 -1.12
N PHE A 99 -3.72 14.63 -2.05
CA PHE A 99 -4.36 15.21 -3.23
C PHE A 99 -5.54 16.13 -2.84
N LEU A 100 -6.47 15.63 -2.02
CA LEU A 100 -7.66 16.37 -1.57
C LEU A 100 -7.30 17.58 -0.68
N ASN A 101 -6.21 17.49 0.08
CA ASN A 101 -5.76 18.58 0.94
C ASN A 101 -4.23 18.69 0.95
N PRO A 102 -3.63 19.38 -0.03
CA PRO A 102 -2.18 19.53 -0.15
C PRO A 102 -1.55 20.26 1.04
N SER A 103 -2.31 21.06 1.79
CA SER A 103 -1.80 21.74 2.99
C SER A 103 -1.39 20.77 4.10
N ARG A 104 -1.86 19.51 4.06
CA ARG A 104 -1.43 18.44 4.98
C ARG A 104 -0.05 17.90 4.66
N MET A 105 0.46 18.11 3.44
CA MET A 105 1.80 17.66 3.08
C MET A 105 2.81 18.46 3.89
N LEU A 106 3.71 17.78 4.58
CA LEU A 106 4.81 18.41 5.30
C LEU A 106 5.86 18.86 4.27
N TRP A 107 5.64 20.03 3.65
CA TRP A 107 6.54 20.63 2.67
C TRP A 107 7.98 20.81 3.20
N GLY A 108 8.17 20.94 4.51
CA GLY A 108 9.50 21.01 5.14
C GLY A 108 10.32 19.72 5.09
N SER A 109 9.71 18.58 4.76
CA SER A 109 10.36 17.26 4.74
C SER A 109 10.99 16.90 3.39
N VAL A 110 10.90 17.77 2.38
CA VAL A 110 11.41 17.49 1.03
C VAL A 110 12.90 17.74 0.88
N LYS A 111 13.55 18.48 1.80
CA LYS A 111 14.97 18.87 1.68
C LYS A 111 15.93 17.71 1.43
N ARG A 112 15.69 16.55 2.07
CA ARG A 112 16.51 15.35 1.84
C ARG A 112 16.30 14.79 0.45
N THR A 113 15.06 14.77 -0.03
CA THR A 113 14.72 14.36 -1.40
C THR A 113 15.33 15.31 -2.42
N GLU A 114 15.24 16.62 -2.21
CA GLU A 114 15.85 17.63 -3.08
C GLU A 114 17.37 17.49 -3.12
N ALA A 115 18.02 17.31 -1.97
CA ALA A 115 19.46 17.07 -1.90
C ALA A 115 19.85 15.77 -2.62
N TRP A 116 19.08 14.69 -2.46
CA TRP A 116 19.31 13.42 -3.14
C TRP A 116 19.13 13.52 -4.66
N LEU A 117 18.10 14.24 -5.13
CA LEU A 117 17.90 14.49 -6.57
C LEU A 117 18.98 15.39 -7.17
N ALA A 118 19.52 16.32 -6.38
CA ALA A 118 20.59 17.22 -6.79
C ALA A 118 21.98 16.55 -6.83
N ASP A 119 22.14 15.37 -6.21
CA ASP A 119 23.39 14.59 -6.18
C ASP A 119 23.78 13.97 -7.55
N GLY A 120 23.02 14.28 -8.61
CA GLY A 120 23.35 13.92 -9.99
C GLY A 120 23.12 12.44 -10.29
N TYR A 121 22.12 12.14 -11.10
CA TYR A 121 22.01 10.83 -11.75
C TYR A 121 22.96 10.80 -12.95
N ASN A 122 24.13 10.17 -12.82
CA ASN A 122 25.06 10.01 -13.94
C ASN A 122 24.58 8.86 -14.86
N GLU A 123 23.71 9.16 -15.82
CA GLU A 123 23.29 8.21 -16.88
C GLU A 123 24.47 7.63 -17.69
N THR A 124 25.65 8.24 -17.60
CA THR A 124 26.86 7.81 -18.32
C THR A 124 27.41 6.45 -17.89
N GLU A 125 27.08 5.93 -16.70
CA GLU A 125 27.55 4.61 -16.27
C GLU A 125 26.71 3.45 -16.82
N GLU A 126 25.40 3.62 -17.03
CA GLU A 126 24.54 2.57 -17.63
C GLU A 126 24.65 2.50 -19.16
N GLN A 127 24.82 3.63 -19.85
CA GLN A 127 24.99 3.62 -21.32
C GLN A 127 26.35 3.05 -21.76
N ALA A 128 27.37 3.10 -20.90
CA ALA A 128 28.68 2.46 -21.16
C ALA A 128 28.63 0.93 -21.06
N ILE A 129 27.66 0.37 -20.31
CA ILE A 129 27.45 -1.07 -20.20
C ILE A 129 26.64 -1.61 -21.39
N ILE A 130 25.67 -0.84 -21.89
CA ILE A 130 24.80 -1.25 -23.01
C ILE A 130 25.50 -1.04 -24.38
N SER A 131 26.46 -0.12 -24.49
CA SER A 131 27.18 0.13 -25.75
C SER A 131 28.44 -0.73 -25.96
N ASN A 132 28.77 -1.62 -25.02
CA ASN A 132 29.92 -2.55 -25.10
C ASN A 132 29.49 -4.04 -25.14
N GLY A 133 28.21 -4.32 -25.43
CA GLY A 133 27.64 -5.67 -25.58
C GLY A 133 27.28 -6.00 -27.01
#